data_AF-A0A315R0P9-F1
#
_entry.id   AF-A0A315R0P9-F1
#
_cell.length_a   1.000
_cell.length_b   1.000
_cell.length_c   1.000
_cell.angle_alpha   90.00
_cell.angle_beta   90.00
_cell.angle_gamma   90.00
#
_symmetry.space_group_name_H-M   'P 1'
#
loop_
_entity.id
_entity.type
_entity.pdbx_description
1 polymer ?
#
loop_
_entity_poly.entity_id
_entity_poly.type
_entity_poly.pdbx_seq_one_letter_code
_entity_poly.pdbx_strand_id
1 'polypeptide(L)'
;ENNEEMERKKRDFYYYHSTIMEAWDGPAAMAFTDGTQVGAVLDRNGLRPSRYYLTDDDLLVLASEVGVLDLPEEKVISKQRLEPGKMLLLDTEEGRIINDQELKAEIAAAEPYGKWLEEELIELKDLKAELEKLEAADERTGIKDLQSSTLVKLQKSFGYSYEDLQKILIPMARDGVDPIGSMGNDASLAVLSDQPQLLYNYFKQRFAQVTNPPIDSIREKLITATNTFLGSESNLLKPDAKSCRQLELDHPLLSNEELRLIKGMDQPGFKTAILKIIFDKKEESLETRMTELFKEAEALIAEGVNILILSDRGVNGSKVAVPALLAVSGLHHYLIGKGLRTEISLVLESGEPKEVHHFSVLIGYGLDAVNPYLAFATLEDLVKKGHLESSKEKAVQKYIKAAVKGVVKVMAKMGISTVQSYRGAQIFEAIGISEAVIDKYFCRTASRIGGIGIEEIEKESIMRHDSAFKGVKVEKETLDPGGNFSWRKDGEEHLYDPETIYLLQRSVRENNYELFKEY
;
A
#
# COMPACT_ATOMS: atom_id res chain seq x y z
N GLU A 1 -12.74 12.99 -6.80
CA GLU A 1 -13.64 11.84 -6.57
C GLU A 1 -14.78 12.16 -5.59
N ASN A 2 -14.50 12.45 -4.32
CA ASN A 2 -15.55 12.54 -3.27
C ASN A 2 -16.38 13.85 -3.22
N ASN A 3 -16.14 14.80 -4.14
CA ASN A 3 -16.91 16.06 -4.19
C ASN A 3 -18.00 15.97 -5.27
N GLU A 4 -19.25 15.81 -4.85
CA GLU A 4 -20.40 15.67 -5.75
C GLU A 4 -20.77 16.98 -6.47
N GLU A 5 -20.43 18.14 -5.89
CA GLU A 5 -20.76 19.47 -6.44
C GLU A 5 -19.81 19.92 -7.56
N MET A 6 -18.75 19.17 -7.83
CA MET A 6 -17.78 19.51 -8.87
C MET A 6 -18.37 19.32 -10.28
N GLU A 7 -18.28 20.38 -11.10
CA GLU A 7 -18.67 20.35 -12.51
C GLU A 7 -18.01 19.20 -13.27
N ARG A 8 -18.78 18.53 -14.14
CA ARG A 8 -18.35 17.32 -14.85
C ARG A 8 -17.06 17.52 -15.65
N LYS A 9 -16.95 18.57 -16.46
CA LYS A 9 -15.73 18.82 -17.25
C LYS A 9 -14.47 18.93 -16.38
N LYS A 10 -14.58 19.63 -15.25
CA LYS A 10 -13.50 19.77 -14.28
C LYS A 10 -13.15 18.45 -13.61
N ARG A 11 -14.15 17.62 -13.32
CA ARG A 11 -13.97 16.26 -12.79
C ARG A 11 -13.22 15.39 -13.80
N ASP A 12 -13.67 15.39 -15.05
CA ASP A 12 -13.07 14.60 -16.13
C ASP A 12 -11.61 15.02 -16.38
N PHE A 13 -11.31 16.32 -16.37
CA PHE A 13 -9.95 16.85 -16.44
C PHE A 13 -9.04 16.30 -15.33
N TYR A 14 -9.46 16.40 -14.06
CA TYR A 14 -8.64 15.91 -12.95
C TYR A 14 -8.48 14.39 -12.99
N TYR A 15 -9.54 13.69 -13.39
CA TYR A 15 -9.52 12.25 -13.44
C TYR A 15 -8.59 11.73 -14.54
N TYR A 16 -8.64 12.32 -15.73
CA TYR A 16 -7.66 12.06 -16.79
C TYR A 16 -6.22 12.31 -16.33
N HIS A 17 -5.95 13.43 -15.65
CA HIS A 17 -4.59 13.69 -15.17
C HIS A 17 -4.14 12.76 -14.03
N SER A 18 -5.06 12.19 -13.25
CA SER A 18 -4.73 11.20 -12.23
C SER A 18 -4.19 9.88 -12.80
N THR A 19 -4.56 9.53 -14.05
CA THR A 19 -4.02 8.34 -14.73
C THR A 19 -2.59 8.56 -15.24
N ILE A 20 -2.15 9.82 -15.33
CA ILE A 20 -0.86 10.20 -15.93
C ILE A 20 0.20 10.48 -14.88
N MET A 21 -0.19 11.10 -13.77
CA MET A 21 0.75 11.57 -12.75
C MET A 21 0.10 11.49 -11.37
N GLU A 22 0.82 10.90 -10.43
CA GLU A 22 0.46 10.89 -9.02
C GLU A 22 0.53 12.30 -8.41
N ALA A 23 -0.25 12.52 -7.35
CA ALA A 23 -0.21 13.80 -6.67
C ALA A 23 1.08 13.99 -5.88
N TRP A 24 1.66 15.18 -5.99
CA TRP A 24 2.78 15.61 -5.15
C TRP A 24 2.23 16.17 -3.84
N ASP A 25 1.98 15.28 -2.89
CA ASP A 25 1.34 15.60 -1.62
C ASP A 25 2.32 16.22 -0.60
N GLY A 26 1.81 17.18 0.18
CA GLY A 26 2.51 17.83 1.28
C GLY A 26 2.08 19.29 1.47
N PRO A 27 2.37 19.91 2.61
CA PRO A 27 2.07 21.33 2.84
C PRO A 27 2.82 22.24 1.87
N ALA A 28 2.11 22.92 0.96
CA ALA A 28 2.71 23.77 -0.05
C ALA A 28 1.94 25.08 -0.25
N ALA A 29 2.68 26.19 -0.27
CA ALA A 29 2.24 27.46 -0.83
C ALA A 29 3.25 27.83 -1.89
N MET A 30 2.83 27.79 -3.15
CA MET A 30 3.71 28.03 -4.29
C MET A 30 3.35 29.35 -4.95
N ALA A 31 4.37 30.12 -5.28
CA ALA A 31 4.30 31.21 -6.24
C ALA A 31 5.10 30.81 -7.48
N PHE A 32 4.58 31.10 -8.66
CA PHE A 32 5.19 30.71 -9.94
C PHE A 32 4.99 31.81 -10.99
N THR A 33 5.81 31.78 -12.03
CA THR A 33 5.68 32.68 -13.18
C THR A 33 6.33 32.05 -14.41
N ASP A 34 5.78 32.32 -15.58
CA ASP A 34 6.38 32.01 -16.87
C ASP A 34 7.06 33.24 -17.53
N GLY A 35 7.07 34.38 -16.84
CA GLY A 35 7.57 35.66 -17.33
C GLY A 35 6.49 36.66 -17.72
N THR A 36 5.29 36.18 -18.09
CA THR A 36 4.13 37.01 -18.46
C THR A 36 3.02 36.89 -17.42
N GLN A 37 2.72 35.67 -16.99
CA GLN A 37 1.76 35.38 -15.94
C GLN A 37 2.47 35.14 -14.62
N VAL A 38 1.87 35.63 -13.54
CA VAL A 38 2.32 35.40 -12.17
C VAL A 38 1.19 34.78 -11.38
N GLY A 39 1.44 33.61 -10.79
CA GLY A 39 0.42 32.86 -10.10
C GLY A 39 0.84 32.39 -8.71
N ALA A 40 -0.16 32.05 -7.90
CA ALA A 40 0.01 31.39 -6.63
C ALA A 40 -1.05 30.32 -6.41
N VAL A 41 -0.65 29.20 -5.82
CA VAL A 41 -1.53 28.07 -5.53
C VAL A 41 -1.14 27.43 -4.19
N LEU A 42 -2.13 26.88 -3.50
CA LEU A 42 -1.93 26.08 -2.30
C LEU A 42 -2.02 24.58 -2.61
N ASP A 43 -1.49 23.76 -1.72
CA ASP A 43 -1.79 22.33 -1.70
C ASP A 43 -3.30 22.06 -1.55
N ARG A 44 -3.71 20.83 -1.85
CA ARG A 44 -5.12 20.39 -1.83
C ARG A 44 -5.82 20.62 -0.48
N ASN A 45 -5.06 20.67 0.62
CA ASN A 45 -5.57 20.84 1.98
C ASN A 45 -5.39 22.27 2.49
N GLY A 46 -4.65 23.13 1.77
CA GLY A 46 -4.30 24.48 2.17
C GLY A 46 -3.59 24.53 3.52
N LEU A 47 -2.60 23.66 3.71
CA LEU A 47 -1.87 23.52 4.99
C LEU A 47 -0.89 24.67 5.24
N ARG A 48 -0.65 25.53 4.24
CA ARG A 48 0.18 26.73 4.36
C ARG A 48 -0.67 27.99 4.21
N PRO A 49 -0.45 29.02 5.05
CA PRO A 49 -1.16 30.28 4.91
C PRO A 49 -0.64 31.04 3.69
N SER A 50 -1.56 31.64 2.94
CA SER A 50 -1.24 32.58 1.87
C SER A 50 -2.33 33.64 1.80
N ARG A 51 -1.92 34.91 1.83
CA ARG A 51 -2.80 36.08 1.88
C ARG A 51 -2.33 37.10 0.86
N TYR A 52 -3.28 37.81 0.27
CA TYR A 52 -2.95 38.86 -0.66
C TYR A 52 -3.77 40.13 -0.46
N TYR A 53 -3.12 41.24 -0.82
CA TYR A 53 -3.66 42.59 -0.82
C TYR A 53 -3.72 43.08 -2.26
N LEU A 54 -4.80 43.77 -2.59
CA LEU A 54 -4.91 44.54 -3.83
C LEU A 54 -5.07 46.01 -3.46
N THR A 55 -4.26 46.88 -4.05
CA THR A 55 -4.34 48.33 -3.86
C THR A 55 -4.94 49.03 -5.08
N ASP A 56 -5.26 50.31 -4.93
CA ASP A 56 -5.81 51.18 -5.98
C ASP A 56 -4.81 51.64 -7.03
N ASP A 57 -3.52 51.41 -6.81
CA ASP A 57 -2.43 51.62 -7.77
C ASP A 57 -1.97 50.31 -8.46
N ASP A 58 -2.89 49.34 -8.58
CA ASP A 58 -2.72 48.05 -9.28
C ASP A 58 -1.57 47.18 -8.75
N LEU A 59 -1.19 47.36 -7.48
CA LEU A 59 -0.21 46.51 -6.81
C LEU A 59 -0.90 45.32 -6.12
N LEU A 60 -0.47 44.11 -6.49
CA LEU A 60 -0.84 42.88 -5.81
C LEU A 60 0.32 42.41 -4.93
N VAL A 61 0.07 42.28 -3.63
CA VAL A 61 1.05 41.79 -2.66
C VAL A 61 0.57 40.46 -2.12
N LEU A 62 1.28 39.37 -2.40
CA LEU A 62 1.03 38.06 -1.81
C LEU A 62 2.13 37.68 -0.80
N ALA A 63 1.73 37.23 0.38
CA ALA A 63 2.64 36.81 1.43
C ALA A 63 2.03 35.70 2.30
N SER A 64 2.88 34.98 3.03
CA SER A 64 2.43 33.98 4.02
C SER A 64 1.67 34.60 5.19
N GLU A 65 1.98 35.87 5.51
CA GLU A 65 1.48 36.59 6.67
C GLU A 65 0.91 37.96 6.29
N VAL A 66 0.14 38.55 7.22
CA VAL A 66 -0.35 39.92 7.08
C VAL A 66 0.69 40.90 7.62
N GLY A 67 0.78 42.11 7.05
CA GLY A 67 1.66 43.16 7.57
C GLY A 67 3.15 43.01 7.21
N VAL A 68 3.47 42.24 6.17
CA VAL A 68 4.85 42.10 5.66
C VAL A 68 5.35 43.40 5.04
N LEU A 69 4.46 44.16 4.40
CA LEU A 69 4.74 45.48 3.86
C LEU A 69 3.85 46.51 4.54
N ASP A 70 4.40 47.70 4.77
CA ASP A 70 3.67 48.86 5.27
C ASP A 70 2.90 49.50 4.11
N LEU A 71 1.60 49.18 4.01
CA LEU A 71 0.70 49.67 2.97
C LEU A 71 -0.33 50.63 3.59
N PRO A 72 -0.49 51.86 3.07
CA PRO A 72 -1.52 52.78 3.54
C PRO A 72 -2.91 52.15 3.42
N GLU A 73 -3.67 52.09 4.51
CA GLU A 73 -4.99 51.42 4.51
C GLU A 73 -5.98 52.04 3.51
N GLU A 74 -5.85 53.34 3.27
CA GLU A 74 -6.68 54.10 2.32
C GLU A 74 -6.54 53.60 0.88
N LYS A 75 -5.38 53.02 0.54
CA LYS A 75 -5.10 52.47 -0.80
C LYS A 75 -5.58 51.04 -0.97
N VAL A 76 -5.90 50.32 0.10
CA VAL A 76 -6.20 48.89 0.02
C VAL A 76 -7.66 48.67 -0.42
N ILE A 77 -7.84 48.18 -1.65
CA ILE A 77 -9.15 47.81 -2.20
C ILE A 77 -9.66 46.51 -1.56
N SER A 78 -8.79 45.51 -1.43
CA SER A 78 -9.20 44.21 -0.89
C SER A 78 -8.09 43.49 -0.13
N LYS A 79 -8.50 42.75 0.90
CA LYS A 79 -7.66 41.84 1.70
C LYS A 79 -8.27 40.45 1.61
N GLN A 80 -7.58 39.51 0.99
CA GLN A 80 -8.10 38.16 0.76
C GLN A 80 -7.07 37.09 1.15
N ARG A 81 -7.53 35.84 1.21
CA ARG A 81 -6.68 34.67 1.45
C ARG A 81 -6.84 33.70 0.28
N LEU A 82 -5.76 32.99 -0.04
CA LEU A 82 -5.83 31.89 -0.97
C LEU A 82 -6.46 30.69 -0.26
N GLU A 83 -7.42 30.03 -0.91
CA GLU A 83 -8.15 28.91 -0.35
C GLU A 83 -7.68 27.58 -0.99
N PRO A 84 -7.81 26.44 -0.29
CA PRO A 84 -7.45 25.15 -0.84
C PRO A 84 -8.13 24.92 -2.20
N GLY A 85 -7.35 24.50 -3.19
CA GLY A 85 -7.84 24.21 -4.53
C GLY A 85 -8.28 25.44 -5.33
N LYS A 86 -8.00 26.68 -4.89
CA LYS A 86 -8.09 27.91 -5.71
C LYS A 86 -6.70 28.37 -6.14
N MET A 87 -6.63 28.95 -7.33
CA MET A 87 -5.44 29.56 -7.90
C MET A 87 -5.66 31.06 -8.04
N LEU A 88 -4.66 31.84 -7.63
CA LEU A 88 -4.57 33.25 -7.97
C LEU A 88 -3.67 33.36 -9.19
N LEU A 89 -4.15 33.95 -10.28
CA LEU A 89 -3.37 34.14 -11.50
C LEU A 89 -3.54 35.59 -11.97
N LEU A 90 -2.41 36.27 -12.16
CA LEU A 90 -2.31 37.61 -12.69
C LEU A 90 -1.68 37.50 -14.09
N ASP A 91 -2.33 38.10 -15.08
CA ASP A 91 -1.76 38.24 -16.42
C ASP A 91 -1.31 39.68 -16.62
N THR A 92 0.00 39.87 -16.84
CA THR A 92 0.58 41.21 -16.99
C THR A 92 0.42 41.79 -18.40
N GLU A 93 0.15 40.96 -19.40
CA GLU A 93 -0.18 41.41 -20.76
C GLU A 93 -1.65 41.86 -20.84
N GLU A 94 -2.57 41.10 -20.27
CA GLU A 94 -4.00 41.50 -20.20
C GLU A 94 -4.26 42.56 -19.13
N GLY A 95 -3.34 42.72 -18.17
CA GLY A 95 -3.46 43.69 -17.07
C GLY A 95 -4.58 43.38 -16.10
N ARG A 96 -4.90 42.09 -15.88
CA ARG A 96 -6.00 41.67 -15.00
C ARG A 96 -5.68 40.41 -14.19
N ILE A 97 -6.40 40.26 -13.08
CA ILE A 97 -6.45 39.02 -12.32
C ILE A 97 -7.45 38.09 -13.01
N ILE A 98 -6.99 36.92 -13.45
CA ILE A 98 -7.84 35.90 -14.08
C ILE A 98 -8.63 35.19 -12.98
N ASN A 99 -9.93 35.03 -13.20
CA ASN A 99 -10.80 34.35 -12.24
C ASN A 99 -10.51 32.83 -12.23
N ASP A 100 -10.43 32.21 -11.06
CA ASP A 100 -10.18 30.77 -10.90
C ASP A 100 -11.17 29.88 -11.67
N GLN A 101 -12.45 30.26 -11.71
CA GLN A 101 -13.49 29.51 -12.41
C GLN A 101 -13.33 29.63 -13.93
N GLU A 102 -13.02 30.83 -14.42
CA GLU A 102 -12.74 31.10 -15.84
C GLU A 102 -11.54 30.27 -16.30
N LEU A 103 -10.42 30.37 -15.58
CA LEU A 103 -9.18 29.65 -15.87
C LEU A 103 -9.41 28.13 -15.93
N LYS A 104 -10.06 27.57 -14.91
CA LYS A 104 -10.28 26.12 -14.84
C LYS A 104 -11.30 25.63 -15.85
N ALA A 105 -12.31 26.44 -16.19
CA ALA A 105 -13.28 26.09 -17.20
C ALA A 105 -12.62 26.04 -18.59
N GLU A 106 -11.71 26.96 -18.88
CA GLU A 106 -10.92 26.95 -20.11
C GLU A 106 -10.01 25.72 -20.18
N ILE A 107 -9.18 25.48 -19.15
CA ILE A 107 -8.25 24.35 -19.11
C ILE A 107 -9.01 23.00 -19.18
N ALA A 108 -10.11 22.86 -18.43
CA ALA A 108 -10.91 21.63 -18.45
C ALA A 108 -11.67 21.42 -19.77
N ALA A 109 -11.74 22.44 -20.64
CA ALA A 109 -12.34 22.36 -21.96
C ALA A 109 -11.31 22.33 -23.10
N ALA A 110 -10.01 22.37 -22.79
CA ALA A 110 -8.94 22.38 -23.77
C ALA A 110 -8.95 21.13 -24.65
N GLU A 111 -9.23 19.97 -24.05
CA GLU A 111 -9.33 18.68 -24.73
C GLU A 111 -10.61 17.94 -24.30
N PRO A 112 -11.09 16.95 -25.09
CA PRO A 112 -12.30 16.20 -24.77
C PRO A 112 -12.03 15.10 -23.73
N TYR A 113 -11.49 15.45 -22.56
CA TYR A 113 -11.07 14.51 -21.50
C TYR A 113 -12.14 13.47 -21.14
N GLY A 114 -13.40 13.89 -21.01
CA GLY A 114 -14.50 12.96 -20.71
C GLY A 114 -14.70 11.88 -21.77
N LYS A 115 -14.49 12.20 -23.06
CA LYS A 115 -14.56 11.19 -24.13
C LYS A 115 -13.37 10.25 -24.09
N TRP A 116 -12.17 10.76 -23.83
CA TRP A 116 -10.97 9.92 -23.70
C TRP A 116 -11.12 8.92 -22.56
N LEU A 117 -11.64 9.37 -21.42
CA LEU A 117 -11.93 8.48 -20.29
C LEU A 117 -12.97 7.42 -20.66
N GLU A 118 -14.09 7.80 -21.28
CA GLU A 118 -15.14 6.85 -21.69
C GLU A 118 -14.66 5.82 -22.74
N GLU A 119 -13.72 6.18 -23.61
CA GLU A 119 -13.24 5.33 -24.70
C GLU A 119 -12.02 4.45 -24.32
N GLU A 120 -11.13 4.94 -23.45
CA GLU A 120 -9.83 4.31 -23.20
C GLU A 120 -9.66 3.76 -21.77
N LEU A 121 -10.28 4.36 -20.75
CA LEU A 121 -10.18 3.86 -19.37
C LEU A 121 -11.12 2.66 -19.21
N ILE A 122 -10.60 1.56 -18.66
CA ILE A 122 -11.40 0.37 -18.39
C ILE A 122 -11.61 0.25 -16.89
N GLU A 123 -12.86 0.27 -16.43
CA GLU A 123 -13.17 -0.07 -15.04
C GLU A 123 -13.28 -1.59 -14.89
N LEU A 124 -12.66 -2.16 -13.85
CA LEU A 124 -12.76 -3.60 -13.59
C LEU A 124 -14.21 -4.08 -13.41
N LYS A 125 -15.10 -3.20 -12.94
CA LYS A 125 -16.53 -3.49 -12.75
C LYS A 125 -17.26 -3.76 -14.07
N ASP A 126 -16.81 -3.16 -15.17
CA ASP A 126 -17.43 -3.32 -16.48
C ASP A 126 -17.09 -4.68 -17.12
N LEU A 127 -15.97 -5.27 -16.68
CA LEU A 127 -15.52 -6.60 -17.10
C LEU A 127 -16.27 -7.74 -16.38
N LYS A 128 -17.23 -7.44 -15.48
CA LYS A 128 -18.01 -8.46 -14.77
C LYS A 128 -18.81 -9.38 -15.70
N ALA A 129 -19.24 -8.91 -16.87
CA ALA A 129 -19.92 -9.75 -17.86
C ALA A 129 -18.99 -10.80 -18.51
N GLU A 130 -17.68 -10.60 -18.48
CA GLU A 130 -16.69 -11.59 -18.92
C GLU A 130 -16.47 -12.68 -17.86
N LEU A 131 -16.72 -12.36 -16.59
CA LEU A 131 -16.66 -13.29 -15.45
C LEU A 131 -17.65 -14.45 -15.65
N GLU A 132 -18.89 -14.15 -16.07
CA GLU A 132 -19.92 -15.17 -16.37
C GLU A 132 -19.50 -16.12 -17.52
N LYS A 133 -18.71 -15.63 -18.49
CA LYS A 133 -18.18 -16.47 -19.59
C LYS A 133 -17.02 -17.34 -19.13
N LEU A 134 -16.18 -16.83 -18.24
CA LEU A 134 -15.07 -17.58 -17.65
C LEU A 134 -15.57 -18.66 -16.68
N GLU A 135 -16.62 -18.38 -15.90
CA GLU A 135 -17.28 -19.36 -15.02
C GLU A 135 -17.82 -20.58 -15.79
N ALA A 136 -18.39 -20.36 -17.00
CA ALA A 136 -18.85 -21.44 -17.87
C ALA A 136 -17.71 -22.31 -18.44
N ALA A 137 -16.49 -21.79 -18.53
CA ALA A 137 -15.31 -22.53 -18.96
C ALA A 137 -14.61 -23.27 -17.80
N ASP A 138 -14.74 -22.75 -16.57
CA ASP A 138 -13.97 -23.14 -15.38
C ASP A 138 -14.68 -24.16 -14.46
N GLU A 139 -15.93 -24.57 -14.76
CA GLU A 139 -16.54 -25.77 -14.14
C GLU A 139 -15.66 -27.04 -14.30
N ARG A 140 -14.67 -27.02 -15.21
CA ARG A 140 -13.67 -28.08 -15.42
C ARG A 140 -12.35 -27.91 -14.65
N THR A 141 -12.00 -26.71 -14.21
CA THR A 141 -10.73 -26.43 -13.51
C THR A 141 -10.92 -26.00 -12.06
N GLY A 142 -12.14 -26.22 -11.55
CA GLY A 142 -12.55 -26.10 -10.15
C GLY A 142 -11.36 -26.08 -9.22
N ILE A 143 -11.10 -24.89 -8.66
CA ILE A 143 -10.31 -24.77 -7.44
C ILE A 143 -11.01 -25.69 -6.46
N LYS A 144 -10.55 -26.94 -6.39
CA LYS A 144 -10.85 -27.82 -5.28
C LYS A 144 -10.54 -26.97 -4.07
N ASP A 145 -11.58 -26.69 -3.28
CA ASP A 145 -11.47 -26.29 -1.90
C ASP A 145 -10.13 -26.81 -1.38
N LEU A 146 -9.20 -25.90 -1.04
CA LEU A 146 -7.98 -26.30 -0.36
C LEU A 146 -8.45 -27.19 0.78
N GLN A 147 -8.19 -28.50 0.69
CA GLN A 147 -8.63 -29.42 1.72
C GLN A 147 -8.10 -28.90 3.05
N SER A 148 -8.88 -29.00 4.12
CA SER A 148 -8.54 -28.40 5.42
C SER A 148 -7.11 -28.72 5.88
N SER A 149 -6.64 -29.95 5.62
CA SER A 149 -5.27 -30.38 5.90
C SER A 149 -4.19 -29.68 5.04
N THR A 150 -4.48 -29.41 3.77
CA THR A 150 -3.60 -28.63 2.87
C THR A 150 -3.60 -27.16 3.26
N LEU A 151 -4.75 -26.61 3.67
CA LEU A 151 -4.87 -25.21 4.11
C LEU A 151 -3.99 -24.94 5.34
N VAL A 152 -4.03 -25.81 6.36
CA VAL A 152 -3.21 -25.64 7.57
C VAL A 152 -1.72 -25.72 7.26
N LYS A 153 -1.30 -26.60 6.35
CA LYS A 153 0.11 -26.69 5.92
C LYS A 153 0.56 -25.40 5.25
N LEU A 154 -0.25 -24.84 4.35
CA LEU A 154 0.06 -23.56 3.72
C LEU A 154 0.10 -22.42 4.74
N GLN A 155 -0.92 -22.32 5.60
CA GLN A 155 -0.97 -21.34 6.69
C GLN A 155 0.31 -21.36 7.54
N LYS A 156 0.76 -22.54 7.96
CA LYS A 156 2.04 -22.68 8.69
C LYS A 156 3.24 -22.20 7.88
N SER A 157 3.34 -22.60 6.60
CA SER A 157 4.47 -22.20 5.76
C SER A 157 4.56 -20.68 5.53
N PHE A 158 3.41 -19.99 5.54
CA PHE A 158 3.32 -18.53 5.42
C PHE A 158 3.27 -17.80 6.78
N GLY A 159 3.50 -18.52 7.90
CA GLY A 159 3.59 -17.92 9.23
C GLY A 159 2.25 -17.42 9.78
N TYR A 160 1.16 -18.16 9.57
CA TYR A 160 -0.12 -17.92 10.25
C TYR A 160 -0.14 -18.64 11.59
N SER A 161 -0.54 -17.93 12.63
CA SER A 161 -0.77 -18.46 13.97
C SER A 161 -2.24 -18.36 14.37
N TYR A 162 -2.64 -19.13 15.38
CA TYR A 162 -3.98 -19.01 15.96
C TYR A 162 -4.26 -17.60 16.50
N GLU A 163 -3.23 -16.93 17.01
CA GLU A 163 -3.31 -15.55 17.46
C GLU A 163 -3.67 -14.59 16.31
N ASP A 164 -3.05 -14.73 15.14
CA ASP A 164 -3.36 -13.91 13.96
C ASP A 164 -4.82 -14.10 13.52
N LEU A 165 -5.30 -15.34 13.54
CA LEU A 165 -6.69 -15.65 13.19
C LEU A 165 -7.67 -14.97 14.14
N GLN A 166 -7.44 -15.08 15.45
CA GLN A 166 -8.33 -14.57 16.49
C GLN A 166 -8.27 -13.05 16.65
N LYS A 167 -7.08 -12.46 16.59
CA LYS A 167 -6.87 -11.02 16.85
C LYS A 167 -6.91 -10.16 15.60
N ILE A 168 -6.58 -10.72 14.42
CA ILE A 168 -6.51 -9.97 13.17
C ILE A 168 -7.62 -10.36 12.20
N LEU A 169 -7.62 -11.59 11.68
CA LEU A 169 -8.52 -11.96 10.58
C LEU A 169 -10.00 -11.92 11.00
N ILE A 170 -10.35 -12.54 12.14
CA ILE A 170 -11.74 -12.59 12.63
C ILE A 170 -12.29 -11.17 12.88
N PRO A 171 -11.62 -10.27 13.63
CA PRO A 171 -12.15 -8.93 13.87
C PRO A 171 -12.22 -8.08 12.59
N MET A 172 -11.24 -8.18 11.69
CA MET A 172 -11.31 -7.49 10.38
C MET A 172 -12.51 -7.94 9.55
N ALA A 173 -12.78 -9.25 9.49
CA ALA A 173 -13.92 -9.81 8.77
C ALA A 173 -15.27 -9.56 9.47
N ARG A 174 -15.29 -9.44 10.80
CA ARG A 174 -16.52 -9.16 11.56
C ARG A 174 -16.90 -7.68 11.52
N ASP A 175 -15.96 -6.81 11.83
CA ASP A 175 -16.19 -5.38 12.12
C ASP A 175 -15.86 -4.47 10.92
N GLY A 176 -15.08 -4.95 9.95
CA GLY A 176 -14.72 -4.19 8.75
C GLY A 176 -13.78 -3.00 9.05
N VAL A 177 -13.01 -3.08 10.13
CA VAL A 177 -12.02 -2.11 10.57
C VAL A 177 -10.76 -2.82 11.07
N ASP A 178 -9.63 -2.10 11.04
CA ASP A 178 -8.36 -2.51 11.65
C ASP A 178 -8.56 -2.77 13.16
N PRO A 179 -8.21 -3.97 13.68
CA PRO A 179 -8.44 -4.33 15.08
C PRO A 179 -7.70 -3.41 16.06
N ILE A 180 -8.29 -3.21 17.24
CA ILE A 180 -7.71 -2.37 18.29
C ILE A 180 -7.12 -3.26 19.38
N GLY A 181 -5.86 -3.00 19.72
CA GLY A 181 -5.16 -3.57 20.88
C GLY A 181 -4.88 -2.51 21.95
N SER A 182 -4.21 -2.91 23.02
CA SER A 182 -3.76 -2.02 24.10
C SER A 182 -2.41 -2.49 24.64
N MET A 183 -1.77 -1.66 25.49
CA MET A 183 -0.39 -1.80 25.98
C MET A 183 0.66 -1.53 24.90
N GLY A 184 1.93 -1.45 25.30
CA GLY A 184 3.06 -1.32 24.37
C GLY A 184 3.41 -2.66 23.73
N ASN A 185 4.15 -2.62 22.63
CA ASN A 185 4.79 -3.82 22.10
C ASN A 185 6.06 -4.08 22.92
N ASP A 186 6.02 -5.13 23.72
CA ASP A 186 7.09 -5.59 24.60
C ASP A 186 7.75 -6.89 24.11
N ALA A 187 7.37 -7.36 22.92
CA ALA A 187 8.05 -8.45 22.24
C ALA A 187 9.41 -8.00 21.68
N SER A 188 10.33 -8.96 21.55
CA SER A 188 11.65 -8.73 20.97
C SER A 188 11.59 -8.11 19.56
N LEU A 189 12.60 -7.29 19.23
CA LEU A 189 12.79 -6.84 17.85
C LEU A 189 13.01 -8.07 16.95
N ALA A 190 12.54 -8.02 15.70
CA ALA A 190 12.59 -9.17 14.79
C ALA A 190 14.00 -9.79 14.66
N VAL A 191 15.03 -8.96 14.55
CA VAL A 191 16.44 -9.40 14.45
C VAL A 191 16.99 -10.05 15.74
N LEU A 192 16.33 -9.85 16.88
CA LEU A 192 16.69 -10.43 18.17
C LEU A 192 15.78 -11.58 18.58
N SER A 193 14.82 -11.95 17.74
CA SER A 193 13.89 -13.05 18.00
C SER A 193 14.57 -14.39 17.79
N ASP A 194 14.26 -15.35 18.65
CA ASP A 194 14.65 -16.76 18.47
C ASP A 194 13.70 -17.52 17.52
N GLN A 195 12.61 -16.89 17.08
CA GLN A 195 11.62 -17.45 16.18
C GLN A 195 11.79 -16.89 14.75
N PRO A 196 11.48 -17.67 13.70
CA PRO A 196 11.64 -17.22 12.32
C PRO A 196 10.63 -16.12 11.95
N GLN A 197 11.11 -14.88 11.78
CA GLN A 197 10.28 -13.69 11.58
C GLN A 197 9.86 -13.47 10.12
N LEU A 198 8.67 -12.92 9.88
CA LEU A 198 8.29 -12.46 8.55
C LEU A 198 9.06 -11.18 8.20
N LEU A 199 9.42 -11.02 6.92
CA LEU A 199 10.23 -9.89 6.48
C LEU A 199 9.57 -8.52 6.80
N TYR A 200 8.24 -8.45 6.83
CA TYR A 200 7.49 -7.25 7.24
C TYR A 200 7.91 -6.75 8.63
N ASN A 201 8.21 -7.64 9.58
CA ASN A 201 8.47 -7.28 10.97
C ASN A 201 9.76 -6.46 11.13
N TYR A 202 10.65 -6.51 10.15
CA TYR A 202 11.88 -5.72 10.11
C TYR A 202 11.66 -4.27 9.68
N PHE A 203 10.51 -3.94 9.06
CA PHE A 203 10.19 -2.59 8.57
C PHE A 203 9.26 -1.85 9.52
N LYS A 204 9.69 -0.72 10.05
CA LYS A 204 8.89 0.12 10.95
C LYS A 204 8.31 1.30 10.17
N GLN A 205 7.00 1.53 10.36
CA GLN A 205 6.29 2.66 9.74
C GLN A 205 6.89 3.98 10.22
N ARG A 206 7.24 4.87 9.29
CA ARG A 206 7.55 6.27 9.65
C ARG A 206 6.25 7.05 9.82
N PHE A 207 6.30 8.10 10.62
CA PHE A 207 5.19 9.01 10.82
C PHE A 207 5.70 10.45 10.91
N ALA A 208 4.87 11.39 10.51
CA ALA A 208 5.19 12.80 10.58
C ALA A 208 4.96 13.31 12.01
N GLN A 209 5.92 14.07 12.54
CA GLN A 209 5.84 14.63 13.90
C GLN A 209 5.66 16.14 13.89
N VAL A 210 6.57 16.86 13.22
CA VAL A 210 6.61 18.34 13.25
C VAL A 210 6.62 18.94 11.85
N THR A 211 7.36 18.33 10.91
CA THR A 211 7.62 18.89 9.56
C THR A 211 6.37 19.08 8.72
N ASN A 212 5.43 18.16 8.84
CA ASN A 212 4.16 18.13 8.15
C ASN A 212 3.10 17.51 9.07
N PRO A 213 1.86 18.02 9.09
CA PRO A 213 0.80 17.46 9.91
C PRO A 213 0.29 16.14 9.30
N PRO A 214 -0.04 15.13 10.12
CA PRO A 214 -0.83 13.99 9.67
C PRO A 214 -2.27 14.44 9.31
N ILE A 215 -2.94 13.64 8.48
CA ILE A 215 -4.32 13.87 8.02
C ILE A 215 -5.30 13.03 8.87
N ASP A 216 -6.50 13.55 9.11
CA ASP A 216 -7.57 12.75 9.72
C ASP A 216 -8.32 11.97 8.63
N SER A 217 -7.95 10.71 8.41
CA SER A 217 -8.54 9.89 7.36
C SER A 217 -10.03 9.56 7.51
N ILE A 218 -10.65 9.90 8.66
CA ILE A 218 -12.08 9.71 8.89
C ILE A 218 -12.83 11.01 8.61
N ARG A 219 -12.40 12.13 9.20
CA ARG A 219 -13.06 13.44 9.07
C ARG A 219 -12.77 14.11 7.74
N GLU A 220 -11.56 13.93 7.23
CA GLU A 220 -11.07 14.51 5.98
C GLU A 220 -11.10 13.48 4.86
N LYS A 221 -12.06 12.54 4.88
CA LYS A 221 -12.17 11.51 3.85
C LYS A 221 -12.26 12.08 2.43
N LEU A 222 -12.83 13.28 2.28
CA LEU A 222 -13.07 13.92 0.97
C LEU A 222 -11.78 14.09 0.15
N ILE A 223 -10.65 14.34 0.82
CA ILE A 223 -9.34 14.54 0.18
C ILE A 223 -8.56 13.24 -0.05
N THR A 224 -9.04 12.12 0.51
CA THR A 224 -8.40 10.81 0.38
C THR A 224 -8.88 10.05 -0.85
N ALA A 225 -7.96 9.33 -1.52
CA ALA A 225 -8.26 8.47 -2.67
C ALA A 225 -7.60 7.10 -2.51
N THR A 226 -8.32 6.05 -2.88
CA THR A 226 -7.84 4.65 -2.77
C THR A 226 -7.65 3.96 -4.10
N ASN A 227 -8.12 4.56 -5.18
CA ASN A 227 -8.04 3.99 -6.51
C ASN A 227 -6.60 3.72 -6.94
N THR A 228 -6.48 2.78 -7.87
CA THR A 228 -5.21 2.47 -8.52
C THR A 228 -5.47 2.11 -9.97
N PHE A 229 -4.49 2.42 -10.80
CA PHE A 229 -4.49 2.06 -12.21
C PHE A 229 -3.48 0.94 -12.46
N LEU A 230 -3.83 0.01 -13.34
CA LEU A 230 -2.96 -1.06 -13.84
C LEU A 230 -2.75 -0.89 -15.35
N GLY A 231 -1.53 -1.15 -15.81
CA GLY A 231 -1.12 -1.01 -17.20
C GLY A 231 0.16 -0.20 -17.34
N SER A 232 0.48 0.17 -18.57
CA SER A 232 1.62 1.02 -18.89
C SER A 232 1.26 2.49 -18.69
N GLU A 233 2.20 3.28 -18.20
CA GLU A 233 2.13 4.74 -18.18
C GLU A 233 2.57 5.30 -19.54
N SER A 234 1.96 6.41 -19.95
CA SER A 234 2.24 7.07 -21.23
C SER A 234 3.23 8.23 -21.06
N ASN A 235 3.57 8.88 -22.17
CA ASN A 235 4.47 10.03 -22.18
C ASN A 235 3.83 11.25 -21.51
N LEU A 236 4.35 11.60 -20.33
CA LEU A 236 3.96 12.77 -19.55
C LEU A 236 4.02 14.10 -20.34
N LEU A 237 5.00 14.27 -21.23
CA LEU A 237 5.22 15.52 -21.95
C LEU A 237 4.26 15.70 -23.14
N LYS A 238 3.60 14.63 -23.57
CA LYS A 238 2.68 14.66 -24.70
C LYS A 238 1.47 13.77 -24.40
N PRO A 239 0.60 14.20 -23.46
CA PRO A 239 -0.59 13.48 -23.11
C PRO A 239 -1.55 13.42 -24.30
N ASP A 240 -2.13 12.24 -24.53
CA ASP A 240 -3.12 11.97 -25.57
C ASP A 240 -4.24 11.06 -25.04
N ALA A 241 -5.22 10.72 -25.87
CA ALA A 241 -6.32 9.83 -25.47
C ALA A 241 -5.83 8.50 -24.89
N LYS A 242 -4.79 7.91 -25.47
CA LYS A 242 -4.23 6.61 -25.03
C LYS A 242 -3.52 6.69 -23.69
N SER A 243 -3.23 7.90 -23.20
CA SER A 243 -2.54 8.09 -21.93
C SER A 243 -3.38 7.69 -20.71
N CYS A 244 -4.70 7.55 -20.87
CA CYS A 244 -5.58 6.97 -19.85
C CYS A 244 -6.00 5.52 -20.14
N ARG A 245 -5.34 4.84 -21.09
CA ARG A 245 -5.57 3.41 -21.39
C ARG A 245 -5.01 2.52 -20.28
N GLN A 246 -5.71 2.48 -19.16
CA GLN A 246 -5.36 1.72 -17.97
C GLN A 246 -6.61 1.01 -17.42
N LEU A 247 -6.37 -0.02 -16.60
CA LEU A 247 -7.41 -0.73 -15.87
C LEU A 247 -7.52 -0.10 -14.48
N GLU A 248 -8.65 0.52 -14.19
CA GLU A 248 -8.91 1.10 -12.88
C GLU A 248 -9.45 0.06 -11.88
N LEU A 249 -8.91 0.12 -10.67
CA LEU A 249 -9.38 -0.55 -9.48
C LEU A 249 -9.79 0.48 -8.43
N ASP A 250 -10.90 0.25 -7.72
CA ASP A 250 -11.34 1.09 -6.59
C ASP A 250 -10.31 1.14 -5.45
N HIS A 251 -9.53 0.07 -5.30
CA HIS A 251 -8.53 -0.11 -4.27
C HIS A 251 -7.50 -1.19 -4.64
N PRO A 252 -6.30 -1.18 -4.03
CA PRO A 252 -5.23 -2.12 -4.39
C PRO A 252 -5.49 -3.57 -3.96
N LEU A 253 -6.54 -3.87 -3.18
CA LEU A 253 -6.84 -5.24 -2.75
C LEU A 253 -7.78 -5.92 -3.75
N LEU A 254 -7.37 -7.05 -4.32
CA LEU A 254 -8.14 -7.83 -5.28
C LEU A 254 -8.76 -9.05 -4.62
N SER A 255 -10.03 -9.28 -4.86
CA SER A 255 -10.69 -10.57 -4.62
C SER A 255 -10.18 -11.66 -5.57
N ASN A 256 -10.47 -12.92 -5.26
CA ASN A 256 -10.07 -14.04 -6.13
C ASN A 256 -10.74 -13.97 -7.51
N GLU A 257 -11.96 -13.45 -7.58
CA GLU A 257 -12.71 -13.28 -8.84
C GLU A 257 -12.09 -12.19 -9.70
N GLU A 258 -11.78 -11.05 -9.08
CA GLU A 258 -11.11 -9.91 -9.74
C GLU A 258 -9.73 -10.29 -10.29
N LEU A 259 -8.94 -11.05 -9.52
CA LEU A 259 -7.65 -11.54 -10.04
C LEU A 259 -7.82 -12.50 -11.23
N ARG A 260 -8.86 -13.35 -11.22
CA ARG A 260 -9.14 -14.25 -12.37
C ARG A 260 -9.48 -13.46 -13.62
N LEU A 261 -10.27 -12.38 -13.50
CA LEU A 261 -10.54 -11.47 -14.61
C LEU A 261 -9.24 -10.90 -15.18
N ILE A 262 -8.35 -10.39 -14.32
CA ILE A 262 -7.06 -9.83 -14.76
C ILE A 262 -6.19 -10.90 -15.45
N LYS A 263 -6.17 -12.13 -14.94
CA LYS A 263 -5.42 -13.24 -15.54
C LYS A 263 -5.95 -13.63 -16.92
N GLY A 264 -7.27 -13.60 -17.10
CA GLY A 264 -7.95 -13.98 -18.34
C GLY A 264 -8.22 -12.82 -19.30
N MET A 265 -7.72 -11.62 -18.99
CA MET A 265 -8.02 -10.41 -19.74
C MET A 265 -7.44 -10.49 -21.15
N ASP A 266 -8.32 -10.40 -22.14
CA ASP A 266 -7.98 -10.33 -23.57
C ASP A 266 -8.54 -9.02 -24.14
N GLN A 267 -7.98 -7.90 -23.68
CA GLN A 267 -8.38 -6.56 -24.07
C GLN A 267 -7.23 -5.86 -24.81
N PRO A 268 -7.51 -5.09 -25.89
CA PRO A 268 -6.47 -4.37 -26.60
C PRO A 268 -5.67 -3.46 -25.65
N GLY A 269 -4.35 -3.53 -25.74
CA GLY A 269 -3.46 -2.76 -24.88
C GLY A 269 -3.18 -3.38 -23.51
N PHE A 270 -3.74 -4.55 -23.18
CA PHE A 270 -3.42 -5.28 -21.95
C PHE A 270 -2.86 -6.65 -22.30
N LYS A 271 -1.71 -6.98 -21.72
CA LYS A 271 -1.12 -8.31 -21.81
C LYS A 271 -0.60 -8.69 -20.44
N THR A 272 -1.12 -9.79 -19.90
CA THR A 272 -0.80 -10.24 -18.55
C THR A 272 0.10 -11.48 -18.59
N ALA A 273 0.98 -11.62 -17.61
CA ALA A 273 1.77 -12.84 -17.44
C ALA A 273 1.97 -13.15 -15.95
N ILE A 274 2.12 -14.44 -15.65
CA ILE A 274 2.32 -14.93 -14.29
C ILE A 274 3.78 -15.32 -14.11
N LEU A 275 4.44 -14.69 -13.14
CA LEU A 275 5.78 -15.01 -12.66
C LEU A 275 5.69 -15.74 -11.33
N LYS A 276 6.28 -16.93 -11.26
CA LYS A 276 6.23 -17.75 -10.03
C LYS A 276 7.29 -17.30 -9.06
N ILE A 277 6.92 -16.89 -7.85
CA ILE A 277 7.86 -16.49 -6.78
C ILE A 277 8.10 -17.64 -5.80
N ILE A 278 8.46 -18.81 -6.35
CA ILE A 278 8.81 -20.03 -5.59
C ILE A 278 10.16 -20.57 -6.07
N PHE A 279 10.90 -21.25 -5.20
CA PHE A 279 12.17 -21.90 -5.50
C PHE A 279 12.25 -23.28 -4.84
N ASP A 280 13.08 -24.18 -5.38
CA ASP A 280 13.32 -25.48 -4.73
C ASP A 280 14.48 -25.37 -3.74
N LYS A 281 14.20 -25.57 -2.44
CA LYS A 281 15.18 -25.42 -1.36
C LYS A 281 16.39 -26.36 -1.42
N LYS A 282 16.39 -27.37 -2.31
CA LYS A 282 17.52 -28.28 -2.51
C LYS A 282 18.40 -27.89 -3.69
N GLU A 283 17.85 -27.19 -4.67
CA GLU A 283 18.48 -26.98 -5.97
C GLU A 283 18.98 -25.54 -6.12
N GLU A 284 18.28 -24.58 -5.51
CA GLU A 284 18.50 -23.15 -5.73
C GLU A 284 18.50 -22.36 -4.42
N SER A 285 19.31 -21.31 -4.36
CA SER A 285 19.26 -20.30 -3.30
C SER A 285 18.24 -19.21 -3.61
N LEU A 286 17.81 -18.49 -2.57
CA LEU A 286 16.89 -17.36 -2.68
C LEU A 286 17.45 -16.27 -3.61
N GLU A 287 18.74 -15.98 -3.51
CA GLU A 287 19.41 -14.99 -4.35
C GLU A 287 19.44 -15.40 -5.84
N THR A 288 19.64 -16.69 -6.12
CA THR A 288 19.62 -17.23 -7.48
C THR A 288 18.21 -17.06 -8.07
N ARG A 289 17.18 -17.47 -7.33
CA ARG A 289 15.78 -17.30 -7.77
C ARG A 289 15.42 -15.84 -8.04
N MET A 290 15.85 -14.91 -7.18
CA MET A 290 15.61 -13.48 -7.40
C MET A 290 16.28 -12.98 -8.68
N THR A 291 17.49 -13.44 -8.98
CA THR A 291 18.21 -13.06 -10.20
C THR A 291 17.53 -13.59 -11.46
N GLU A 292 16.97 -14.80 -11.40
CA GLU A 292 16.17 -15.38 -12.48
C GLU A 292 14.84 -14.67 -12.66
N LEU A 293 14.15 -14.34 -11.57
CA LEU A 293 12.92 -13.57 -11.59
C LEU A 293 13.10 -12.24 -12.36
N PHE A 294 14.22 -11.56 -12.15
CA PHE A 294 14.53 -10.32 -12.86
C PHE A 294 14.69 -10.53 -14.37
N LYS A 295 15.36 -11.62 -14.79
CA LYS A 295 15.54 -11.96 -16.21
C LYS A 295 14.24 -12.40 -16.86
N GLU A 296 13.43 -13.21 -16.17
CA GLU A 296 12.11 -13.63 -16.64
C GLU A 296 11.19 -12.42 -16.83
N ALA A 297 11.17 -11.49 -15.87
CA ALA A 297 10.41 -10.26 -15.98
C ALA A 297 10.85 -9.42 -17.19
N GLU A 298 12.15 -9.22 -17.37
CA GLU A 298 12.70 -8.46 -18.52
C GLU A 298 12.32 -9.09 -19.86
N ALA A 299 12.36 -10.43 -19.96
CA ALA A 299 11.93 -11.14 -21.16
C ALA A 299 10.43 -10.95 -21.46
N LEU A 300 9.57 -11.06 -20.43
CA LEU A 300 8.13 -10.86 -20.59
C LEU A 300 7.78 -9.42 -20.97
N ILE A 301 8.48 -8.43 -20.40
CA ILE A 301 8.32 -7.02 -20.74
C ILE A 301 8.71 -6.77 -22.20
N ALA A 302 9.81 -7.37 -22.66
CA ALA A 302 10.22 -7.30 -24.06
C ALA A 302 9.20 -7.93 -25.03
N GLU A 303 8.40 -8.89 -24.56
CA GLU A 303 7.26 -9.44 -25.30
C GLU A 303 5.99 -8.56 -25.25
N GLY A 304 6.04 -7.39 -24.63
CA GLY A 304 4.94 -6.43 -24.50
C GLY A 304 3.96 -6.75 -23.36
N VAL A 305 4.36 -7.53 -22.36
CA VAL A 305 3.55 -7.73 -21.15
C VAL A 305 3.59 -6.45 -20.31
N ASN A 306 2.42 -5.94 -19.92
CA ASN A 306 2.29 -4.73 -19.10
C ASN A 306 1.61 -4.94 -17.75
N ILE A 307 1.14 -6.15 -17.45
CA ILE A 307 0.71 -6.53 -16.11
C ILE A 307 1.43 -7.82 -15.71
N LEU A 308 2.34 -7.72 -14.75
CA LEU A 308 3.08 -8.86 -14.21
C LEU A 308 2.46 -9.31 -12.89
N ILE A 309 2.01 -10.56 -12.84
CA ILE A 309 1.42 -11.18 -11.67
C ILE A 309 2.47 -12.06 -10.99
N LEU A 310 3.02 -11.60 -9.87
CA LEU A 310 3.89 -12.38 -9.00
C LEU A 310 3.04 -13.35 -8.19
N SER A 311 3.27 -14.66 -8.30
CA SER A 311 2.44 -15.69 -7.65
C SER A 311 3.27 -16.68 -6.84
N ASP A 312 2.95 -16.83 -5.55
CA ASP A 312 3.53 -17.89 -4.70
C ASP A 312 2.71 -19.20 -4.74
N ARG A 313 1.73 -19.31 -5.65
CA ARG A 313 1.01 -20.56 -5.84
C ARG A 313 1.96 -21.67 -6.30
N GLY A 314 1.79 -22.86 -5.70
CA GLY A 314 2.59 -24.03 -6.01
C GLY A 314 3.63 -24.42 -4.96
N VAL A 315 3.66 -23.71 -3.82
CA VAL A 315 4.35 -24.14 -2.60
C VAL A 315 3.92 -25.57 -2.24
N ASN A 316 4.92 -26.41 -1.98
CA ASN A 316 4.73 -27.82 -1.65
C ASN A 316 5.93 -28.32 -0.82
N GLY A 317 6.03 -29.61 -0.53
CA GLY A 317 7.10 -30.15 0.33
C GLY A 317 8.56 -29.87 -0.10
N SER A 318 8.83 -29.58 -1.38
CA SER A 318 10.15 -29.15 -1.87
C SER A 318 10.22 -27.66 -2.19
N LYS A 319 9.15 -27.08 -2.74
CA LYS A 319 9.12 -25.68 -3.19
C LYS A 319 8.72 -24.71 -2.09
N VAL A 320 9.58 -23.72 -1.84
CA VAL A 320 9.43 -22.66 -0.84
C VAL A 320 9.05 -21.37 -1.54
N ALA A 321 8.21 -20.53 -0.91
CA ALA A 321 7.91 -19.20 -1.42
C ALA A 321 9.08 -18.24 -1.16
N VAL A 322 9.41 -17.41 -2.14
CA VAL A 322 10.21 -16.20 -1.93
C VAL A 322 9.37 -15.26 -1.06
N PRO A 323 9.93 -14.63 -0.01
CA PRO A 323 9.19 -13.63 0.77
C PRO A 323 8.58 -12.57 -0.15
N ALA A 324 7.27 -12.37 -0.06
CA ALA A 324 6.54 -11.63 -1.08
C ALA A 324 7.03 -10.17 -1.17
N LEU A 325 7.37 -9.58 -0.02
CA LEU A 325 7.97 -8.25 0.06
C LEU A 325 9.32 -8.15 -0.68
N LEU A 326 10.17 -9.17 -0.54
CA LEU A 326 11.47 -9.20 -1.23
C LEU A 326 11.29 -9.31 -2.74
N ALA A 327 10.38 -10.17 -3.20
CA ALA A 327 10.08 -10.34 -4.61
C ALA A 327 9.57 -9.04 -5.24
N VAL A 328 8.61 -8.38 -4.59
CA VAL A 328 8.01 -7.12 -5.04
C VAL A 328 9.06 -6.00 -5.07
N SER A 329 9.71 -5.75 -3.94
CA SER A 329 10.65 -4.62 -3.81
C SER A 329 11.88 -4.81 -4.70
N GLY A 330 12.43 -6.02 -4.72
CA GLY A 330 13.57 -6.36 -5.56
C GLY A 330 13.27 -6.15 -7.04
N LEU A 331 12.11 -6.62 -7.52
CA LEU A 331 11.73 -6.43 -8.92
C LEU A 331 11.41 -4.96 -9.22
N HIS A 332 10.71 -4.27 -8.32
CA HIS A 332 10.41 -2.84 -8.46
C HIS A 332 11.68 -2.01 -8.67
N HIS A 333 12.69 -2.16 -7.79
CA HIS A 333 13.94 -1.43 -7.89
C HIS A 333 14.80 -1.86 -9.08
N TYR A 334 14.81 -3.16 -9.42
CA TYR A 334 15.49 -3.64 -10.62
C TYR A 334 14.93 -2.97 -11.88
N LEU A 335 13.60 -2.93 -12.03
CA LEU A 335 12.94 -2.33 -13.18
C LEU A 335 13.11 -0.81 -13.22
N ILE A 336 13.15 -0.12 -12.07
CA ILE A 336 13.53 1.30 -12.00
C ILE A 336 14.95 1.48 -12.54
N GLY A 337 15.90 0.66 -12.09
CA GLY A 337 17.30 0.74 -12.54
C GLY A 337 17.47 0.50 -14.05
N LYS A 338 16.52 -0.20 -14.67
CA LYS A 338 16.46 -0.45 -16.12
C LYS A 338 15.62 0.56 -16.90
N GLY A 339 14.88 1.44 -16.23
CA GLY A 339 13.93 2.35 -16.87
C GLY A 339 12.67 1.67 -17.42
N LEU A 340 12.33 0.47 -16.95
CA LEU A 340 11.19 -0.33 -17.42
C LEU A 340 9.97 -0.27 -16.48
N ARG A 341 10.09 0.35 -15.29
CA ARG A 341 9.01 0.32 -14.27
C ARG A 341 7.73 1.03 -14.73
N THR A 342 7.82 2.04 -15.60
CA THR A 342 6.65 2.77 -16.12
C THR A 342 5.87 1.97 -17.16
N GLU A 343 6.46 0.92 -17.75
CA GLU A 343 5.81 0.11 -18.79
C GLU A 343 4.92 -1.00 -18.21
N ILE A 344 5.03 -1.26 -16.91
CA ILE A 344 4.41 -2.41 -16.24
C ILE A 344 3.73 -2.03 -14.93
N SER A 345 2.70 -2.80 -14.60
CA SER A 345 2.16 -2.90 -13.26
C SER A 345 2.49 -4.24 -12.60
N LEU A 346 2.76 -4.20 -11.30
CA LEU A 346 3.05 -5.34 -10.45
C LEU A 346 1.80 -5.71 -9.63
N VAL A 347 1.30 -6.92 -9.86
CA VAL A 347 0.20 -7.52 -9.09
C VAL A 347 0.75 -8.71 -8.31
N LEU A 348 0.38 -8.85 -7.04
CA LEU A 348 0.84 -9.94 -6.19
C LEU A 348 -0.32 -10.88 -5.87
N GLU A 349 -0.18 -12.16 -6.20
CA GLU A 349 -1.01 -13.25 -5.71
C GLU A 349 -0.21 -14.01 -4.64
N SER A 350 -0.53 -13.76 -3.36
CA SER A 350 0.29 -14.29 -2.27
C SER A 350 -0.51 -14.83 -1.09
N GLY A 351 0.02 -15.89 -0.48
CA GLY A 351 -0.49 -16.43 0.77
C GLY A 351 0.03 -15.69 2.01
N GLU A 352 1.11 -14.92 1.88
CA GLU A 352 1.82 -14.28 3.00
C GLU A 352 1.14 -13.03 3.61
N PRO A 353 0.63 -12.06 2.83
CA PRO A 353 0.09 -10.82 3.39
C PRO A 353 -1.30 -11.03 3.99
N LYS A 354 -1.44 -10.66 5.27
CA LYS A 354 -2.67 -10.90 6.06
C LYS A 354 -3.07 -9.75 7.00
N GLU A 355 -2.22 -8.73 7.12
CA GLU A 355 -2.43 -7.60 8.04
C GLU A 355 -2.26 -6.26 7.33
N VAL A 356 -2.84 -5.20 7.89
CA VAL A 356 -2.73 -3.82 7.37
C VAL A 356 -1.28 -3.42 7.13
N HIS A 357 -0.39 -3.79 8.03
CA HIS A 357 1.03 -3.47 7.89
C HIS A 357 1.64 -4.13 6.65
N HIS A 358 1.36 -5.42 6.40
CA HIS A 358 1.90 -6.14 5.25
C HIS A 358 1.50 -5.47 3.94
N PHE A 359 0.21 -5.11 3.80
CA PHE A 359 -0.28 -4.38 2.63
C PHE A 359 0.38 -3.02 2.48
N SER A 360 0.53 -2.28 3.59
CA SER A 360 1.16 -0.96 3.59
C SER A 360 2.63 -1.01 3.17
N VAL A 361 3.37 -2.06 3.57
CA VAL A 361 4.77 -2.23 3.18
C VAL A 361 4.86 -2.60 1.71
N LEU A 362 4.07 -3.58 1.25
CA LEU A 362 4.04 -4.00 -0.15
C LEU A 362 3.76 -2.83 -1.12
N ILE A 363 2.73 -2.03 -0.83
CA ILE A 363 2.41 -0.85 -1.64
C ILE A 363 3.54 0.18 -1.57
N GLY A 364 4.07 0.44 -0.36
CA GLY A 364 5.18 1.39 -0.16
C GLY A 364 6.48 1.01 -0.89
N TYR A 365 6.65 -0.26 -1.27
CA TYR A 365 7.75 -0.77 -2.10
C TYR A 365 7.35 -1.09 -3.55
N GLY A 366 6.28 -0.46 -4.05
CA GLY A 366 5.99 -0.39 -5.48
C GLY A 366 4.98 -1.40 -6.01
N LEU A 367 4.24 -2.09 -5.13
CA LEU A 367 3.14 -2.96 -5.54
C LEU A 367 1.90 -2.16 -5.99
N ASP A 368 1.32 -2.54 -7.12
CA ASP A 368 0.11 -1.91 -7.64
C ASP A 368 -1.16 -2.52 -7.06
N ALA A 369 -1.25 -3.86 -7.04
CA ALA A 369 -2.39 -4.57 -6.45
C ALA A 369 -2.00 -5.90 -5.78
N VAL A 370 -2.79 -6.37 -4.82
CA VAL A 370 -2.54 -7.58 -4.03
C VAL A 370 -3.81 -8.42 -3.87
N ASN A 371 -3.69 -9.71 -4.16
CA ASN A 371 -4.67 -10.74 -3.88
C ASN A 371 -4.14 -11.66 -2.75
N PRO A 372 -4.59 -11.45 -1.50
CA PRO A 372 -4.20 -12.29 -0.36
C PRO A 372 -5.02 -13.60 -0.32
N TYR A 373 -4.83 -14.49 -1.30
CA TYR A 373 -5.70 -15.65 -1.50
C TYR A 373 -5.79 -16.59 -0.28
N LEU A 374 -4.70 -16.73 0.48
CA LEU A 374 -4.68 -17.61 1.66
C LEU A 374 -5.45 -17.01 2.84
N ALA A 375 -5.43 -15.69 2.99
CA ALA A 375 -6.27 -15.00 3.98
C ALA A 375 -7.75 -15.23 3.65
N PHE A 376 -8.15 -15.12 2.37
CA PHE A 376 -9.51 -15.41 1.95
C PHE A 376 -9.90 -16.88 2.19
N ALA A 377 -9.05 -17.83 1.80
CA ALA A 377 -9.29 -19.24 2.07
C ALA A 377 -9.42 -19.54 3.57
N THR A 378 -8.65 -18.85 4.40
CA THR A 378 -8.73 -18.94 5.87
C THR A 378 -10.06 -18.40 6.40
N LEU A 379 -10.53 -17.26 5.91
CA LEU A 379 -11.82 -16.71 6.29
C LEU A 379 -12.98 -17.62 5.87
N GLU A 380 -12.91 -18.21 4.68
CA GLU A 380 -13.91 -19.19 4.23
C GLU A 380 -13.96 -20.43 5.13
N ASP A 381 -12.81 -20.95 5.54
CA ASP A 381 -12.72 -22.07 6.49
C ASP A 381 -13.28 -21.69 7.88
N LEU A 382 -13.00 -20.48 8.37
CA LEU A 382 -13.55 -19.97 9.63
C LEU A 382 -15.07 -19.82 9.59
N VAL A 383 -15.63 -19.38 8.46
CA VAL A 383 -17.09 -19.35 8.22
C VAL A 383 -17.66 -20.77 8.19
N LYS A 384 -17.03 -21.70 7.45
CA LYS A 384 -17.45 -23.11 7.39
C LYS A 384 -17.47 -23.78 8.77
N LYS A 385 -16.52 -23.43 9.64
CA LYS A 385 -16.41 -23.93 11.03
C LYS A 385 -17.33 -23.22 12.03
N GLY A 386 -18.05 -22.17 11.62
CA GLY A 386 -18.97 -21.42 12.49
C GLY A 386 -18.27 -20.43 13.44
N HIS A 387 -17.01 -20.08 13.21
CA HIS A 387 -16.31 -19.05 13.99
C HIS A 387 -16.67 -17.61 13.55
N LEU A 388 -17.31 -17.46 12.39
CA LEU A 388 -17.78 -16.19 11.85
C LEU A 388 -19.25 -16.32 11.41
N GLU A 389 -20.13 -15.55 12.03
CA GLU A 389 -21.56 -15.49 11.70
C GLU A 389 -21.83 -14.58 10.49
N SER A 390 -21.31 -14.96 9.32
CA SER A 390 -21.51 -14.21 8.06
C SER A 390 -21.39 -15.12 6.85
N SER A 391 -21.93 -14.71 5.70
CA SER A 391 -21.60 -15.39 4.43
C SER A 391 -20.13 -15.19 4.07
N LYS A 392 -19.56 -16.10 3.27
CA LYS A 392 -18.16 -16.05 2.86
C LYS A 392 -17.83 -14.75 2.13
N GLU A 393 -18.71 -14.32 1.24
CA GLU A 393 -18.58 -13.12 0.42
C GLU A 393 -18.57 -11.87 1.30
N LYS A 394 -19.48 -11.81 2.30
CA LYS A 394 -19.54 -10.71 3.26
C LYS A 394 -18.30 -10.63 4.14
N ALA A 395 -17.76 -11.79 4.57
CA ALA A 395 -16.53 -11.84 5.36
C ALA A 395 -15.33 -11.28 4.58
N VAL A 396 -15.17 -11.72 3.32
CA VAL A 396 -14.12 -11.24 2.41
C VAL A 396 -14.26 -9.73 2.14
N GLN A 397 -15.47 -9.25 1.81
CA GLN A 397 -15.71 -7.83 1.57
C GLN A 397 -15.39 -6.97 2.81
N LYS A 398 -15.78 -7.41 4.01
CA LYS A 398 -15.47 -6.70 5.25
C LYS A 398 -13.97 -6.69 5.54
N TYR A 399 -13.29 -7.82 5.32
CA TYR A 399 -11.84 -7.89 5.48
C TYR A 399 -11.11 -6.96 4.51
N ILE A 400 -11.48 -6.94 3.22
CA ILE A 400 -10.93 -6.00 2.23
C ILE A 400 -11.17 -4.56 2.68
N LYS A 401 -12.40 -4.23 3.09
CA LYS A 401 -12.74 -2.89 3.61
C LYS A 401 -11.89 -2.51 4.83
N ALA A 402 -11.67 -3.44 5.76
CA ALA A 402 -10.83 -3.22 6.94
C ALA A 402 -9.38 -2.93 6.54
N ALA A 403 -8.83 -3.74 5.64
CA ALA A 403 -7.46 -3.59 5.16
C ALA A 403 -7.25 -2.27 4.39
N VAL A 404 -8.15 -1.91 3.47
CA VAL A 404 -8.10 -0.64 2.71
C VAL A 404 -8.16 0.56 3.66
N LYS A 405 -9.11 0.56 4.62
CA LYS A 405 -9.18 1.61 5.64
C LYS A 405 -7.91 1.68 6.50
N GLY A 406 -7.33 0.53 6.82
CA GLY A 406 -6.06 0.44 7.54
C GLY A 406 -4.90 1.07 6.78
N VAL A 407 -4.77 0.76 5.48
CA VAL A 407 -3.73 1.37 4.62
C VAL A 407 -3.91 2.89 4.55
N VAL A 408 -5.14 3.36 4.36
CA VAL A 408 -5.49 4.79 4.36
C VAL A 408 -5.13 5.46 5.70
N LYS A 409 -5.34 4.77 6.83
CA LYS A 409 -4.90 5.24 8.15
C LYS A 409 -3.37 5.30 8.26
N VAL A 410 -2.63 4.34 7.69
CA VAL A 410 -1.15 4.34 7.72
C VAL A 410 -0.59 5.49 6.89
N MET A 411 -1.04 5.68 5.64
CA MET A 411 -0.57 6.78 4.78
C MET A 411 -0.87 8.16 5.39
N ALA A 412 -2.03 8.31 6.03
CA ALA A 412 -2.45 9.57 6.66
C ALA A 412 -1.55 9.99 7.83
N LYS A 413 -0.85 9.04 8.50
CA LYS A 413 0.16 9.37 9.54
C LYS A 413 1.33 10.21 9.00
N MET A 414 1.53 10.19 7.69
CA MET A 414 2.57 10.95 6.99
C MET A 414 2.00 12.14 6.21
N GLY A 415 0.70 12.41 6.35
CA GLY A 415 0.01 13.46 5.59
C GLY A 415 -0.15 13.15 4.10
N ILE A 416 -0.08 11.86 3.71
CA ILE A 416 -0.29 11.42 2.33
C ILE A 416 -1.78 11.15 2.13
N SER A 417 -2.34 11.64 1.03
CA SER A 417 -3.79 11.60 0.77
C SER A 417 -4.20 10.50 -0.21
N THR A 418 -3.28 10.02 -1.07
CA THR A 418 -3.63 9.03 -2.10
C THR A 418 -2.76 7.78 -2.01
N VAL A 419 -3.35 6.62 -2.35
CA VAL A 419 -2.60 5.35 -2.46
C VAL A 419 -1.54 5.43 -3.56
N GLN A 420 -1.84 6.13 -4.66
CA GLN A 420 -0.91 6.32 -5.78
C GLN A 420 0.37 7.05 -5.33
N SER A 421 0.25 8.16 -4.59
CA SER A 421 1.39 8.89 -4.03
C SER A 421 2.14 8.12 -2.94
N TYR A 422 1.46 7.19 -2.25
CA TYR A 422 2.06 6.34 -1.23
C TYR A 422 2.89 5.19 -1.84
N ARG A 423 2.57 4.79 -3.08
CA ARG A 423 3.25 3.70 -3.78
C ARG A 423 4.71 4.07 -4.07
N GLY A 424 5.62 3.16 -3.73
CA GLY A 424 7.06 3.39 -3.96
C GLY A 424 7.68 4.51 -3.11
N ALA A 425 6.93 5.14 -2.21
CA ALA A 425 7.42 6.23 -1.37
C ALA A 425 8.37 5.77 -0.26
N GLN A 426 8.47 4.47 0.00
CA GLN A 426 9.40 3.85 0.98
C GLN A 426 9.35 4.51 2.37
N ILE A 427 8.15 4.76 2.90
CA ILE A 427 7.95 5.47 4.17
C ILE A 427 8.15 4.55 5.39
N PHE A 428 9.27 3.83 5.37
CA PHE A 428 9.65 2.85 6.36
C PHE A 428 11.11 3.03 6.78
N GLU A 429 11.44 2.50 7.95
CA GLU A 429 12.81 2.31 8.41
C GLU A 429 13.02 0.82 8.65
N ALA A 430 14.04 0.24 8.04
CA ALA A 430 14.45 -1.14 8.28
C ALA A 430 15.32 -1.19 9.55
N ILE A 431 15.07 -2.16 10.41
CA ILE A 431 15.87 -2.39 11.61
C ILE A 431 16.34 -3.84 11.60
N GLY A 432 17.66 -4.04 11.57
CA GLY A 432 18.26 -5.37 11.60
C GLY A 432 18.39 -6.05 10.24
N ILE A 433 18.36 -5.29 9.14
CA ILE A 433 18.63 -5.78 7.78
C ILE A 433 19.98 -5.21 7.32
N SER A 434 20.85 -6.06 6.78
CA SER A 434 22.16 -5.65 6.24
C SER A 434 22.05 -4.64 5.10
N GLU A 435 23.04 -3.74 5.03
CA GLU A 435 23.14 -2.72 3.98
C GLU A 435 23.18 -3.33 2.57
N ALA A 436 23.86 -4.47 2.39
CA ALA A 436 23.91 -5.18 1.12
C ALA A 436 22.52 -5.61 0.60
N VAL A 437 21.63 -6.05 1.50
CA VAL A 437 20.24 -6.40 1.13
C VAL A 437 19.44 -5.13 0.82
N ILE A 438 19.62 -4.07 1.61
CA ILE A 438 18.95 -2.78 1.38
C ILE A 438 19.35 -2.19 0.02
N ASP A 439 20.65 -2.09 -0.27
CA ASP A 439 21.16 -1.51 -1.51
C ASP A 439 20.71 -2.27 -2.75
N LYS A 440 20.51 -3.59 -2.64
CA LYS A 440 20.10 -4.44 -3.75
C LYS A 440 18.60 -4.53 -3.94
N TYR A 441 17.83 -4.65 -2.86
CA TYR A 441 16.41 -4.99 -2.92
C TYR A 441 15.46 -3.94 -2.34
N PHE A 442 15.94 -2.99 -1.54
CA PHE A 442 15.14 -1.95 -0.87
C PHE A 442 15.83 -0.58 -0.97
N CYS A 443 16.38 -0.28 -2.15
CA CYS A 443 17.35 0.80 -2.36
C CYS A 443 16.91 2.10 -1.67
N ARG A 444 17.84 2.78 -0.97
CA ARG A 444 17.60 4.05 -0.25
C ARG A 444 16.71 3.98 1.00
N THR A 445 16.30 2.78 1.43
CA THR A 445 15.65 2.62 2.73
C THR A 445 16.64 2.87 3.86
N ALA A 446 16.23 3.62 4.89
CA ALA A 446 17.06 3.80 6.07
C ALA A 446 17.20 2.46 6.82
N SER A 447 18.44 1.99 7.00
CA SER A 447 18.78 0.86 7.88
C SER A 447 19.99 1.23 8.72
N ARG A 448 19.75 1.89 9.86
CA ARG A 448 20.83 2.40 10.73
C ARG A 448 21.54 1.29 11.50
N ILE A 449 20.81 0.21 11.77
CA ILE A 449 21.29 -0.97 12.46
C ILE A 449 21.21 -2.10 11.45
N GLY A 450 22.37 -2.52 10.95
CA GLY A 450 22.49 -3.69 10.08
C GLY A 450 22.12 -4.98 10.80
N GLY A 451 22.02 -6.08 10.07
CA GLY A 451 21.73 -7.38 10.64
C GLY A 451 21.70 -8.45 9.57
N ILE A 452 20.55 -9.09 9.40
CA ILE A 452 20.40 -10.27 8.55
C ILE A 452 20.75 -9.98 7.07
N GLY A 453 21.39 -10.95 6.44
CA GLY A 453 21.65 -11.01 5.01
C GLY A 453 20.58 -11.80 4.26
N ILE A 454 20.82 -12.01 2.97
CA ILE A 454 19.93 -12.79 2.11
C ILE A 454 19.88 -14.27 2.53
N GLU A 455 21.00 -14.80 3.03
CA GLU A 455 21.13 -16.19 3.49
C GLU A 455 20.29 -16.45 4.75
N GLU A 456 20.27 -15.51 5.70
CA GLU A 456 19.42 -15.61 6.88
C GLU A 456 17.93 -15.49 6.54
N ILE A 457 17.56 -14.59 5.62
CA ILE A 457 16.17 -14.46 5.13
C ILE A 457 15.71 -15.78 4.46
N GLU A 458 16.59 -16.40 3.68
CA GLU A 458 16.37 -17.71 3.08
C GLU A 458 16.16 -18.77 4.17
N LYS A 459 17.06 -18.82 5.16
CA LYS A 459 17.01 -19.78 6.26
C LYS A 459 15.71 -19.67 7.06
N GLU A 460 15.28 -18.46 7.42
CA GLU A 460 14.01 -18.24 8.11
C GLU A 460 12.80 -18.73 7.30
N SER A 461 12.82 -18.49 5.98
CA SER A 461 11.77 -18.95 5.06
C SER A 461 11.73 -20.48 4.96
N ILE A 462 12.90 -21.12 4.88
CA ILE A 462 13.02 -22.59 4.88
C ILE A 462 12.60 -23.17 6.24
N MET A 463 12.93 -22.52 7.36
CA MET A 463 12.53 -22.97 8.70
C MET A 463 11.00 -23.01 8.87
N ARG A 464 10.29 -21.94 8.46
CA ARG A 464 8.81 -21.93 8.46
C ARG A 464 8.22 -22.96 7.51
N HIS A 465 8.84 -23.15 6.35
CA HIS A 465 8.41 -24.17 5.41
C HIS A 465 8.59 -25.58 5.97
N ASP A 466 9.75 -25.88 6.54
CA ASP A 466 10.05 -27.19 7.12
C ASP A 466 9.18 -27.48 8.34
N SER A 467 8.81 -26.48 9.16
CA SER A 467 7.87 -26.69 10.26
C SER A 467 6.48 -27.13 9.77
N ALA A 468 6.06 -26.65 8.59
CA ALA A 468 4.80 -27.04 7.97
C ALA A 468 4.84 -28.41 7.28
N PHE A 469 5.97 -28.77 6.64
CA PHE A 469 6.08 -29.93 5.75
C PHE A 469 6.92 -31.11 6.29
N LYS A 470 7.81 -30.90 7.27
CA LYS A 470 8.76 -31.93 7.78
C LYS A 470 8.48 -32.44 9.22
N GLY A 471 7.33 -32.13 9.83
CA GLY A 471 7.03 -32.47 11.24
C GLY A 471 5.99 -33.58 11.51
N VAL A 472 6.48 -34.76 11.96
CA VAL A 472 5.89 -35.83 12.81
C VAL A 472 4.70 -36.68 12.28
N LYS A 473 4.83 -38.02 12.45
CA LYS A 473 3.84 -39.11 12.23
C LYS A 473 2.46 -38.93 12.90
N VAL A 474 2.29 -37.89 13.72
CA VAL A 474 1.00 -37.43 14.25
C VAL A 474 0.90 -35.99 13.77
N GLU A 475 0.25 -35.79 12.62
CA GLU A 475 0.03 -34.46 12.05
C GLU A 475 -0.68 -33.62 13.11
N LYS A 476 0.01 -32.64 13.73
CA LYS A 476 -0.70 -31.57 14.44
C LYS A 476 -1.39 -30.74 13.37
N GLU A 477 -2.64 -31.12 13.05
CA GLU A 477 -3.54 -30.42 12.12
C GLU A 477 -3.96 -29.02 12.59
N THR A 478 -3.30 -28.48 13.62
CA THR A 478 -3.57 -27.19 14.25
C THR A 478 -2.44 -26.22 14.03
N LEU A 479 -2.77 -24.94 13.89
CA LEU A 479 -1.79 -23.84 13.88
C LEU A 479 -1.09 -23.70 15.23
N ASP A 480 0.08 -23.07 15.20
CA ASP A 480 0.80 -22.71 16.41
C ASP A 480 0.02 -21.62 17.17
N PRO A 481 0.08 -21.60 18.51
CA PRO A 481 -0.73 -20.69 19.32
C PRO A 481 -0.41 -19.20 19.08
N GLY A 482 0.76 -18.89 18.52
CA GLY A 482 1.28 -17.53 18.40
C GLY A 482 1.92 -17.07 19.71
N GLY A 483 2.01 -15.75 19.90
CA GLY A 483 2.72 -15.13 20.99
C GLY A 483 3.41 -13.84 20.61
N ASN A 484 2.95 -13.14 19.56
CA ASN A 484 3.49 -11.86 19.15
C ASN A 484 2.77 -10.69 19.83
N PHE A 485 1.46 -10.83 20.07
CA PHE A 485 0.64 -9.77 20.66
C PHE A 485 0.34 -10.00 22.15
N SER A 486 0.57 -11.21 22.66
CA SER A 486 0.40 -11.54 24.07
C SER A 486 1.33 -12.66 24.46
N TRP A 487 1.91 -12.52 25.64
CA TRP A 487 2.80 -13.51 26.20
C TRP A 487 2.17 -14.92 26.21
N ARG A 488 2.95 -15.89 25.73
CA ARG A 488 2.68 -17.33 25.79
C ARG A 488 3.97 -18.03 26.21
N LYS A 489 3.84 -19.10 26.99
CA LYS A 489 4.98 -19.87 27.47
C LYS A 489 5.90 -20.40 26.35
N ASP A 490 5.31 -20.82 25.24
CA ASP A 490 6.03 -21.33 24.06
C ASP A 490 6.03 -20.32 22.89
N GLY A 491 5.79 -19.03 23.18
CA GLY A 491 5.67 -17.94 22.20
C GLY A 491 6.95 -17.11 22.08
N GLU A 492 6.80 -15.87 21.56
CA GLU A 492 7.88 -14.89 21.57
C GLU A 492 8.23 -14.49 23.01
N GLU A 493 9.47 -14.10 23.26
CA GLU A 493 9.84 -13.51 24.55
C GLU A 493 9.25 -12.09 24.66
N HIS A 494 8.67 -11.80 25.83
CA HIS A 494 8.14 -10.48 26.17
C HIS A 494 8.85 -9.95 27.40
N LEU A 495 9.06 -8.63 27.46
CA LEU A 495 9.60 -7.96 28.64
C LEU A 495 8.71 -8.14 29.88
N TYR A 496 7.39 -8.20 29.69
CA TYR A 496 6.45 -8.46 30.76
C TYR A 496 5.87 -9.87 30.66
N ASP A 497 6.33 -10.73 31.55
CA ASP A 497 5.85 -12.09 31.73
C ASP A 497 5.26 -12.27 33.16
N PRO A 498 4.53 -13.37 33.43
CA PRO A 498 3.91 -13.57 34.74
C PRO A 498 4.88 -13.57 35.92
N GLU A 499 6.12 -14.04 35.73
CA GLU A 499 7.15 -14.10 36.76
C GLU A 499 7.69 -12.70 37.06
N THR A 500 8.06 -11.93 36.04
CA THR A 500 8.53 -10.54 36.22
C THR A 500 7.47 -9.65 36.87
N ILE A 501 6.20 -9.77 36.46
CA ILE A 501 5.08 -9.05 37.07
C ILE A 501 4.90 -9.46 38.54
N TYR A 502 4.96 -10.75 38.84
CA TYR A 502 4.79 -11.27 40.19
C TYR A 502 5.91 -10.79 41.13
N LEU A 503 7.17 -10.88 40.71
CA LEU A 503 8.33 -10.45 41.50
C LEU A 503 8.29 -8.95 41.77
N LEU A 504 7.96 -8.12 40.77
CA LEU A 504 7.83 -6.68 40.94
C LEU A 504 6.68 -6.33 41.91
N GLN A 505 5.50 -6.93 41.76
CA GLN A 505 4.38 -6.66 42.65
C GLN A 505 4.69 -7.06 44.10
N ARG A 506 5.36 -8.19 44.29
CA ARG A 506 5.69 -8.72 45.62
C ARG A 506 6.78 -7.90 46.29
N SER A 507 7.86 -7.55 45.57
CA SER A 507 8.95 -6.74 46.12
C SER A 507 8.47 -5.38 46.62
N VAL A 508 7.58 -4.71 45.88
CA VAL A 508 7.02 -3.40 46.28
C VAL A 508 6.03 -3.54 47.45
N ARG A 509 5.17 -4.57 47.46
CA ARG A 509 4.20 -4.78 48.56
C ARG A 509 4.88 -5.17 49.87
N GLU A 510 5.91 -6.01 49.81
CA GLU A 510 6.66 -6.46 50.99
C GLU A 510 7.78 -5.48 51.37
N ASN A 511 8.01 -4.43 50.57
CA ASN A 511 9.15 -3.51 50.67
C ASN A 511 10.49 -4.27 50.79
N ASN A 512 10.64 -5.32 49.97
CA ASN A 512 11.77 -6.24 50.02
C ASN A 512 12.71 -6.00 48.84
N TYR A 513 13.87 -5.39 49.13
CA TYR A 513 14.87 -5.05 48.13
C TYR A 513 15.57 -6.28 47.51
N GLU A 514 15.66 -7.41 48.22
CA GLU A 514 16.25 -8.62 47.64
C GLU A 514 15.33 -9.22 46.57
N LEU A 515 14.01 -9.23 46.80
CA LEU A 515 13.04 -9.60 45.76
C LEU A 515 13.05 -8.62 44.58
N PHE A 516 13.39 -7.35 44.81
CA PHE A 516 13.55 -6.36 43.74
C PHE A 516 14.83 -6.56 42.92
N LYS A 517 15.86 -7.23 43.46
CA LYS A 517 17.06 -7.62 42.69
C LYS A 517 16.88 -8.94 41.93
N GLU A 518 15.97 -9.79 42.40
CA GLU A 518 15.58 -11.04 41.72
C GLU A 518 14.68 -10.76 40.52
N TYR A 519 13.78 -9.77 40.65
CA TYR A 519 13.18 -9.05 39.52
C TYR A 519 14.28 -8.32 38.72
#